data_AF-A0A932WNE7-F1
#
_entry.id   AF-A0A932WNE7-F1
#
_cell.length_a   1.000
_cell.length_b   1.000
_cell.length_c   1.000
_cell.angle_alpha   90.00
_cell.angle_beta   90.00
_cell.angle_gamma   90.00
#
_symmetry.space_group_name_H-M   'P 1'
#
loop_
_entity.id
_entity.type
_entity.pdbx_description
1 polymer ?
#
loop_
_entity_poly.entity_id
_entity_poly.type
_entity_poly.pdbx_seq_one_letter_code
_entity_poly.pdbx_strand_id
1 'polypeptide(L)'
;MCAFIYGLNDCDHKVRKQAAIQIRKQTKKNCCCCNDKVVCALTYALGDCDKGVVRAASRALKACGYDVQKSCCESGCNTCCTQPASCSAPGQSVVPTPAEGGEAAPAPAPAPASAEPEAYFPSRLKSQQTKARKSGLANLFGVRG
;
A
#
# COMPACT_ATOMS: atom_id res chain seq x y z
N MET A 1 3.23 1.36 -18.83
CA MET A 1 3.08 0.59 -17.57
C MET A 1 3.25 1.45 -16.32
N CYS A 2 4.21 2.37 -16.24
CA CYS A 2 4.48 3.14 -15.02
C CYS A 2 3.26 3.87 -14.44
N ALA A 3 2.45 4.54 -15.29
CA ALA A 3 1.24 5.21 -14.82
C ALA A 3 0.25 4.27 -14.12
N PHE A 4 0.11 3.03 -14.60
CA PHE A 4 -0.75 2.04 -13.93
C PHE A 4 -0.14 1.54 -12.62
N ILE A 5 1.18 1.42 -12.55
CA ILE A 5 1.86 1.08 -11.28
C ILE A 5 1.58 2.18 -10.23
N TYR A 6 1.69 3.46 -10.61
CA TYR A 6 1.32 4.57 -9.72
C TYR A 6 -0.17 4.56 -9.37
N GLY A 7 -1.04 4.25 -10.35
CA GLY A 7 -2.48 4.15 -10.13
C GLY A 7 -2.90 3.05 -9.14
N LEU A 8 -2.05 2.05 -8.86
CA LEU A 8 -2.31 1.07 -7.80
C LEU A 8 -2.26 1.69 -6.39
N ASN A 9 -1.66 2.87 -6.22
CA ASN A 9 -1.60 3.59 -4.94
C ASN A 9 -2.56 4.79 -4.89
N ASP A 10 -3.49 4.90 -5.83
CA ASP A 10 -4.46 5.99 -5.84
C ASP A 10 -5.41 5.91 -4.63
N CYS A 11 -5.93 7.05 -4.18
CA CYS A 11 -6.89 7.12 -3.09
C CYS A 11 -8.23 6.46 -3.46
N ASP A 12 -8.66 6.57 -4.72
CA ASP A 12 -9.91 5.96 -5.19
C ASP A 12 -9.72 4.49 -5.58
N HIS A 13 -10.43 3.61 -4.88
CA HIS A 13 -10.49 2.18 -5.18
C HIS A 13 -10.85 1.87 -6.65
N LYS A 14 -11.64 2.72 -7.33
CA LYS A 14 -11.96 2.54 -8.74
C LYS A 14 -10.71 2.70 -9.61
N VAL A 15 -9.88 3.69 -9.32
CA VAL A 15 -8.62 3.93 -10.04
C VAL A 15 -7.66 2.77 -9.78
N ARG A 16 -7.47 2.36 -8.52
CA ARG A 16 -6.64 1.19 -8.17
C ARG A 16 -7.07 -0.08 -8.90
N LYS A 17 -8.39 -0.35 -8.91
CA LYS A 17 -8.96 -1.50 -9.60
C LYS A 17 -8.75 -1.43 -11.10
N GLN A 18 -8.99 -0.27 -11.71
CA GLN A 18 -8.78 -0.08 -13.15
C GLN A 18 -7.31 -0.20 -13.52
N ALA A 19 -6.40 0.32 -12.71
CA ALA A 19 -4.96 0.16 -12.90
C ALA A 19 -4.57 -1.32 -12.96
N ALA A 20 -5.01 -2.14 -12.00
CA ALA A 20 -4.77 -3.59 -12.01
C ALA A 20 -5.36 -4.29 -13.26
N ILE A 21 -6.56 -3.89 -13.69
CA ILE A 21 -7.19 -4.42 -14.92
C ILE A 21 -6.37 -4.06 -16.16
N GLN A 22 -5.89 -2.83 -16.26
CA GLN A 22 -5.09 -2.38 -17.40
C GLN A 22 -3.72 -3.07 -17.40
N ILE A 23 -3.09 -3.26 -16.24
CA ILE A 23 -1.85 -4.04 -16.12
C ILE A 23 -2.05 -5.44 -16.71
N ARG A 24 -3.12 -6.16 -16.30
CA ARG A 24 -3.46 -7.47 -16.86
C ARG A 24 -3.67 -7.45 -18.38
N LYS A 25 -4.34 -6.42 -18.90
CA LYS A 25 -4.57 -6.29 -20.35
C LYS A 25 -3.24 -6.10 -21.09
N GLN A 26 -2.33 -5.30 -20.54
CA GLN A 26 -1.02 -5.05 -21.13
C GLN A 26 -0.15 -6.30 -21.10
N THR A 27 -0.15 -7.07 -20.00
CA THR A 27 0.64 -8.30 -19.90
C THR A 27 0.13 -9.40 -20.82
N LYS A 28 -1.19 -9.49 -21.02
CA LYS A 28 -1.78 -10.40 -22.01
C LYS A 28 -1.44 -10.04 -23.45
N LYS A 29 -1.36 -8.75 -23.77
CA LYS A 29 -1.00 -8.29 -25.11
C LYS A 29 0.50 -8.38 -25.37
N ASN A 30 1.30 -8.09 -24.34
CA ASN A 30 2.75 -7.99 -24.40
C ASN A 30 3.37 -8.84 -23.29
N CYS A 31 3.76 -10.08 -23.63
CA CYS A 31 4.23 -11.07 -22.66
C CYS A 31 5.45 -10.59 -21.85
N CYS A 32 6.29 -9.71 -22.41
CA CYS A 32 7.48 -9.15 -21.76
C CYS A 32 7.20 -8.05 -20.70
N CYS A 33 5.94 -7.64 -20.49
CA CYS A 33 5.61 -6.53 -19.59
C CYS A 33 5.56 -6.90 -18.09
N CYS A 34 5.73 -8.18 -17.74
CA CYS A 34 5.78 -8.65 -16.35
C CYS A 34 7.18 -8.50 -15.76
N ASN A 35 7.60 -7.25 -15.54
CA ASN A 35 8.83 -6.93 -14.80
C ASN A 35 8.58 -7.05 -13.28
N ASP A 36 9.63 -7.32 -12.50
CA ASP A 36 9.62 -7.37 -11.02
C ASP A 36 8.87 -6.20 -10.39
N LYS A 37 9.03 -4.97 -10.89
CA LYS A 37 8.31 -3.80 -10.37
C LYS A 37 6.79 -3.94 -10.47
N VAL A 38 6.30 -4.53 -11.56
CA VAL A 38 4.87 -4.81 -11.76
C VAL A 38 4.41 -5.89 -10.80
N VAL A 39 5.19 -6.95 -10.65
CA VAL A 39 4.89 -8.06 -9.75
C VAL A 39 4.84 -7.56 -8.30
N CYS A 40 5.86 -6.83 -7.84
CA CYS A 40 5.90 -6.24 -6.50
C CYS A 40 4.68 -5.35 -6.24
N ALA A 41 4.36 -4.43 -7.15
CA ALA A 41 3.22 -3.53 -6.98
C ALA A 41 1.88 -4.28 -6.91
N LEU A 42 1.71 -5.32 -7.74
CA LEU A 42 0.52 -6.18 -7.69
C LEU A 42 0.46 -7.02 -6.40
N THR A 43 1.60 -7.47 -5.88
CA THR A 43 1.68 -8.19 -4.61
C THR A 43 1.26 -7.29 -3.45
N TYR A 44 1.70 -6.03 -3.42
CA TYR A 44 1.19 -5.05 -2.44
C TYR A 44 -0.33 -4.86 -2.57
N ALA A 45 -0.86 -4.81 -3.79
CA ALA A 45 -2.29 -4.68 -4.04
C ALA A 45 -3.13 -5.91 -3.63
N LEU A 46 -2.51 -7.05 -3.30
CA LEU A 46 -3.24 -8.19 -2.70
C LEU A 46 -3.68 -7.91 -1.27
N GLY A 47 -3.03 -6.97 -0.58
CA GLY A 47 -3.40 -6.49 0.75
C GLY A 47 -4.38 -5.30 0.74
N ASP A 48 -4.95 -4.95 -0.42
CA ASP A 48 -5.88 -3.82 -0.52
C ASP A 48 -7.16 -4.06 0.30
N CYS A 49 -7.70 -3.00 0.89
CA CYS A 49 -8.96 -3.04 1.62
C CYS A 49 -10.16 -3.36 0.72
N ASP A 50 -10.09 -2.99 -0.56
CA ASP A 50 -11.14 -3.28 -1.54
C ASP A 50 -10.96 -4.67 -2.17
N LYS A 51 -11.94 -5.55 -1.94
CA LYS A 51 -11.96 -6.91 -2.51
C LYS A 51 -11.96 -6.91 -4.04
N GLY A 52 -12.45 -5.86 -4.68
CA GLY A 52 -12.44 -5.70 -6.13
C GLY A 52 -11.03 -5.47 -6.67
N VAL A 53 -10.22 -4.65 -5.98
CA VAL A 53 -8.80 -4.45 -6.27
C VAL A 53 -8.02 -5.74 -6.07
N VAL A 54 -8.20 -6.43 -4.93
CA VAL A 54 -7.52 -7.70 -4.64
C VAL A 54 -7.79 -8.75 -5.72
N ARG A 55 -9.06 -8.90 -6.14
CA ARG A 55 -9.44 -9.81 -7.24
C ARG A 55 -8.81 -9.42 -8.56
N ALA A 56 -8.72 -8.12 -8.87
CA ALA A 56 -8.11 -7.64 -10.10
C ALA A 56 -6.60 -7.87 -10.09
N ALA A 57 -5.93 -7.58 -8.97
CA ALA A 57 -4.49 -7.80 -8.78
C ALA A 57 -4.12 -9.29 -8.89
N SER A 58 -4.88 -10.18 -8.23
CA SER A 58 -4.69 -11.63 -8.35
C SER A 58 -4.80 -12.13 -9.79
N ARG A 59 -5.79 -11.64 -10.55
CA ARG A 59 -5.94 -11.98 -11.98
C ARG A 59 -4.82 -11.42 -12.86
N ALA A 60 -4.21 -10.30 -12.47
CA ALA A 60 -3.07 -9.73 -13.16
C ALA A 60 -1.80 -10.54 -12.90
N LEU A 61 -1.55 -10.95 -11.65
CA LEU A 61 -0.45 -11.85 -11.28
C LEU A 61 -0.53 -13.20 -11.99
N LYS A 62 -1.74 -13.79 -12.08
CA LYS A 62 -1.97 -15.01 -12.88
C LYS A 62 -1.65 -14.82 -14.36
N ALA A 63 -1.92 -13.64 -14.92
CA ALA A 63 -1.53 -13.33 -16.29
C ALA A 63 -0.01 -13.17 -16.46
N CYS A 64 0.73 -12.92 -15.38
CA CYS A 64 2.19 -12.94 -15.36
C CYS A 64 2.78 -14.32 -15.03
N GLY A 65 1.96 -15.37 -14.90
CA GLY A 65 2.43 -16.73 -14.61
C GLY A 65 2.53 -17.07 -13.12
N TYR A 66 2.12 -16.18 -12.21
CA TYR A 66 2.13 -16.43 -10.77
C TYR A 66 0.80 -17.01 -10.31
N ASP A 67 0.83 -18.13 -9.59
CA ASP A 67 -0.38 -18.63 -8.95
C ASP A 67 -0.56 -18.03 -7.55
N VAL A 68 -1.57 -17.17 -7.43
CA VAL A 68 -1.94 -16.57 -6.16
C VAL A 68 -2.81 -17.56 -5.40
N GLN A 69 -2.22 -18.19 -4.39
CA GLN A 69 -2.96 -18.99 -3.42
C GLN A 69 -3.92 -18.07 -2.68
N LYS A 70 -5.21 -18.39 -2.70
CA LYS A 70 -6.14 -17.84 -1.71
C LYS A 70 -5.74 -18.47 -0.38
N SER A 71 -5.18 -17.64 0.50
CA SER A 71 -4.65 -18.07 1.79
C SER A 71 -5.68 -18.88 2.58
N CYS A 72 -5.14 -19.78 3.40
CA CYS A 72 -5.74 -20.81 4.25
C CYS A 72 -6.70 -20.29 5.34
N CYS A 73 -7.27 -19.10 5.19
CA CYS A 73 -7.95 -18.33 6.21
C CYS A 73 -9.49 -18.40 6.12
N GLU A 74 -10.05 -19.43 5.49
CA GLU A 74 -11.51 -19.69 5.58
C GLU A 74 -11.91 -20.17 6.99
N SER A 75 -10.95 -20.66 7.79
CA SER A 75 -11.11 -20.91 9.23
C SER A 75 -10.29 -19.90 10.04
N GLY A 76 -10.92 -18.75 10.32
CA GLY A 76 -10.58 -17.81 11.40
C GLY A 76 -9.12 -17.74 11.83
N CYS A 77 -8.27 -17.06 11.05
CA CYS A 77 -6.92 -16.76 11.49
C CYS A 77 -6.88 -15.38 12.19
N ASN A 78 -7.04 -15.37 13.51
CA ASN A 78 -6.83 -14.17 14.34
C ASN A 78 -5.35 -13.92 14.69
N THR A 79 -4.44 -14.82 14.29
CA THR A 79 -3.05 -14.82 14.80
C THR A 79 -1.98 -14.69 13.70
N CYS A 80 -2.35 -14.67 12.41
CA CYS A 80 -1.37 -14.53 11.32
C CYS A 80 -1.08 -13.08 10.91
N CYS A 81 -1.90 -12.12 11.35
CA CYS A 81 -1.75 -10.71 10.96
C CYS A 81 -0.95 -9.87 11.98
N THR A 82 -0.45 -10.47 13.06
CA THR A 82 0.23 -9.77 14.17
C THR A 82 1.66 -10.24 14.41
N GLN A 83 2.17 -11.21 13.65
CA GLN A 83 3.56 -11.66 13.72
C GLN A 83 4.29 -11.34 12.42
N PRO A 84 5.46 -10.67 12.45
CA PRO A 84 6.31 -10.62 11.28
C PRO A 84 7.01 -11.98 11.13
N ALA A 85 7.06 -12.47 9.89
CA ALA A 85 7.79 -13.64 9.40
C ALA A 85 7.09 -15.01 9.42
N SER A 86 6.77 -15.51 8.22
CA SER A 86 7.61 -16.50 7.52
C SER A 86 6.82 -17.16 6.39
N CYS A 87 6.84 -16.56 5.20
CA CYS A 87 6.65 -17.34 3.98
C CYS A 87 8.04 -17.84 3.55
N SER A 88 8.36 -19.07 3.96
CA SER A 88 9.62 -19.75 3.65
C SER A 88 9.82 -19.90 2.14
N ALA A 89 10.87 -19.29 1.61
CA ALA A 89 11.49 -19.70 0.35
C ALA A 89 12.56 -20.77 0.65
N PRO A 90 12.74 -21.82 -0.18
CA PRO A 90 13.88 -22.72 -0.02
C PRO A 90 15.12 -22.03 -0.60
N GLY A 91 15.83 -21.28 0.25
CA GLY A 91 17.11 -20.65 -0.09
C GLY A 91 18.26 -21.49 0.46
N GLN A 92 19.06 -22.05 -0.45
CA GLN A 92 20.34 -22.68 -0.16
C GLN A 92 21.25 -21.70 0.60
N SER A 93 21.79 -22.15 1.74
CA SER A 93 22.76 -21.42 2.53
C SER A 93 24.15 -21.53 1.91
N VAL A 94 24.65 -20.46 1.31
CA VAL A 94 26.09 -20.22 1.18
C VAL A 94 26.41 -18.89 1.84
N VAL A 95 27.03 -19.00 3.00
CA VAL A 95 27.54 -17.90 3.82
C VAL A 95 28.90 -17.48 3.26
N PRO A 96 29.13 -16.21 2.93
CA PRO A 96 30.48 -15.66 2.94
C PRO A 96 30.76 -15.08 4.34
N THR A 97 31.77 -15.65 4.98
CA THR A 97 32.46 -15.14 6.17
C THR A 97 33.05 -13.74 5.94
N PRO A 98 32.82 -12.75 6.82
CA PRO A 98 33.64 -11.55 6.89
C PRO A 98 34.85 -11.80 7.80
N ALA A 99 36.04 -11.56 7.25
CA ALA A 99 37.31 -11.61 7.95
C ALA A 99 37.45 -10.47 8.99
N GLU A 100 38.14 -10.78 10.08
CA GLU A 100 38.66 -9.83 11.08
C GLU A 100 39.54 -8.74 10.44
N GLY A 101 39.36 -7.53 10.93
CA GLY A 101 40.26 -6.39 10.70
C GLY A 101 39.96 -5.33 11.75
N GLY A 102 40.68 -5.37 12.87
CA GLY A 102 40.59 -4.36 13.91
C GLY A 102 41.43 -3.14 13.55
N GLU A 103 40.92 -1.93 13.79
CA GLU A 103 41.74 -0.78 14.15
C GLU A 103 40.89 0.33 14.81
N ALA A 104 41.34 0.73 16.01
CA ALA A 104 41.15 2.00 16.71
C ALA A 104 39.78 2.72 16.71
N ALA A 105 39.10 2.66 17.86
CA ALA A 105 38.03 3.57 18.23
C ALA A 105 38.57 4.96 18.64
N PRO A 106 38.07 6.07 18.08
CA PRO A 106 38.05 7.37 18.75
C PRO A 106 36.72 7.57 19.50
N ALA A 107 36.81 8.12 20.72
CA ALA A 107 35.69 8.37 21.61
C ALA A 107 34.58 9.24 20.98
N PRO A 108 33.28 9.00 21.29
CA PRO A 108 32.19 9.83 20.78
C PRO A 108 32.15 11.20 21.47
N ALA A 109 32.15 12.26 20.66
CA ALA A 109 31.88 13.65 21.06
C ALA A 109 30.43 13.82 21.57
N PRO A 110 30.16 14.82 22.44
CA PRO A 110 28.84 15.02 23.03
C PRO A 110 27.77 15.36 21.98
N ALA A 111 26.59 14.74 22.14
CA ALA A 111 25.43 14.90 21.27
C ALA A 111 24.92 16.36 21.24
N PRO A 112 24.53 16.90 20.06
CA PRO A 112 23.78 18.15 20.02
C PRO A 112 22.38 17.93 20.61
N ALA A 113 21.98 18.85 21.48
CA ALA A 113 20.70 18.87 22.16
C ALA A 113 19.51 18.76 21.19
N SER A 114 18.48 18.03 21.63
CA SER A 114 17.16 17.98 21.00
C SER A 114 16.62 19.40 20.82
N ALA A 115 16.62 19.89 19.58
CA ALA A 115 15.70 20.94 19.16
C ALA A 115 14.48 20.23 18.58
N GLU A 116 13.41 20.16 19.37
CA GLU A 116 12.11 19.68 18.90
C GLU A 116 11.67 20.54 17.70
N PRO A 117 11.27 19.94 16.56
CA PRO A 117 10.70 20.72 15.48
C PRO A 117 9.33 21.21 15.93
N GLU A 118 9.24 22.51 16.18
CA GLU A 118 8.00 23.23 16.47
C GLU A 118 6.97 22.91 15.37
N ALA A 119 5.98 22.09 15.74
CA ALA A 119 4.95 21.65 14.82
C ALA A 119 4.15 22.85 14.30
N TYR A 120 4.28 23.13 13.01
CA TYR A 120 3.52 24.17 12.32
C TYR A 120 2.04 23.78 12.26
N PHE A 121 1.26 24.26 13.24
CA PHE A 121 -0.20 24.15 13.23
C PHE A 121 -0.80 25.39 12.53
N PRO A 122 -1.38 25.27 11.33
CA PRO A 122 -2.03 26.39 10.68
C PRO A 122 -3.28 26.83 11.48
N SER A 123 -3.13 27.91 12.23
CA SER A 123 -4.18 28.64 12.94
C SER A 123 -5.17 29.32 11.98
N ARG A 124 -5.86 28.55 11.12
CA ARG A 124 -6.85 29.07 10.16
C ARG A 124 -8.17 28.31 10.11
N LEU A 125 -8.54 27.60 11.19
CA LEU A 125 -9.87 26.98 11.29
C LEU A 125 -10.86 27.68 12.23
N LYS A 126 -10.45 28.72 12.98
CA LYS A 126 -11.33 29.37 13.97
C LYS A 126 -12.22 30.52 13.46
N SER A 127 -12.15 30.92 12.19
CA SER A 127 -12.95 32.07 11.69
C SER A 127 -14.09 31.73 10.70
N GLN A 128 -14.24 30.48 10.26
CA GLN A 128 -15.36 30.10 9.38
C GLN A 128 -16.51 29.37 10.07
N GLN A 129 -16.32 28.88 11.30
CA GLN A 129 -17.37 28.14 12.03
C GLN A 129 -18.37 29.01 12.82
N THR A 130 -18.21 30.35 12.87
CA THR A 130 -19.16 31.23 13.58
C THR A 130 -20.25 31.85 12.70
N LYS A 131 -20.35 31.48 11.41
CA LYS A 131 -21.53 31.80 10.58
C LYS A 131 -22.45 30.59 10.47
N ALA A 132 -22.97 30.15 11.61
CA ALA A 132 -24.20 29.38 11.68
C ALA A 132 -25.33 30.21 11.05
N ARG A 133 -25.56 30.07 9.73
CA ARG A 133 -26.85 30.42 9.13
C ARG A 133 -27.67 29.15 9.07
N LYS A 134 -28.56 29.01 10.05
CA LYS A 134 -29.69 28.10 10.02
C LYS A 134 -30.48 28.36 8.71
N SER A 135 -30.30 27.52 7.70
CA SER A 135 -31.24 27.39 6.59
C SER A 135 -31.74 25.96 6.60
N GLY A 136 -32.94 25.77 7.17
CA GLY A 136 -33.55 24.49 7.44
C GLY A 136 -33.84 23.67 6.19
N LEU A 137 -33.74 22.35 6.34
CA LEU A 137 -34.13 21.32 5.37
C LEU A 137 -35.66 21.21 5.25
N ALA A 138 -36.37 22.34 5.14
CA ALA A 138 -37.83 22.37 5.22
C ALA A 138 -38.55 21.92 3.94
N ASN A 139 -37.84 21.66 2.83
CA ASN A 139 -38.47 21.38 1.53
C ASN A 139 -37.86 20.17 0.78
N LEU A 140 -37.17 19.24 1.44
CA LEU A 140 -36.58 18.09 0.75
C LEU A 140 -37.58 16.97 0.40
N PHE A 141 -38.80 17.04 0.94
CA PHE A 141 -39.88 16.08 0.67
C PHE A 141 -41.19 16.81 0.36
N GLY A 142 -41.17 17.68 -0.64
CA GLY A 142 -42.37 18.39 -1.11
C GLY A 142 -43.43 17.46 -1.70
N VAL A 143 -44.14 16.72 -0.84
CA VAL A 143 -45.50 16.26 -1.08
C VAL A 143 -46.39 17.47 -0.82
N ARG A 144 -46.79 18.15 -1.90
CA ARG A 144 -47.92 19.08 -1.87
C ARG A 144 -49.14 18.26 -2.26
N GLY A 145 -50.03 18.03 -1.29
CA GLY A 145 -51.43 17.69 -1.55
C GLY A 145 -52.19 18.89 -2.10
#